data_AF-A0A553RP25-F1
#
_entry.id   AF-A0A553RP25-F1
#
_cell.length_a   1.000
_cell.length_b   1.000
_cell.length_c   1.000
_cell.angle_alpha   90.00
_cell.angle_beta   90.00
_cell.angle_gamma   90.00
#
_symmetry.space_group_name_H-M   'P 1'
#
loop_
_entity.id
_entity.type
_entity.pdbx_description
1 polymer ?
#
loop_
_entity_poly.entity_id
_entity_poly.type
_entity_poly.pdbx_seq_one_letter_code
_entity_poly.pdbx_strand_id
1 'polypeptide(L)'
;MSGQEELDKGVDMWSSFRCLGYLSSFNLLVAVCLGMYVRWEQTSEQIILVMFILGLFVSAFACILYYYFSMESASLSLFHLWFGFLQGLLCFLNGPSLENDIKEQVTNYLLISSVAIRTLWAVTERLCSNAEYKPVVLTSSEFLELMGFGVASISLVFHKSLAMIGLTCALAALIVDLRMKSPLALPNLTCFAVITAVPFFQALKIQANPFALSCYLGRLICEPLLDVYFNSLSAMERWKKFISAGRLWRRFSLVPLALVELVFFGLSALKLVDLTVWYLVIPGFCVFGLLWILSHMVFLVTLWCFHTKLNECQKTWASQRLQTLSLDRIMASRGMRHFCLISERLVLFCLMTTVILGAVSWQVKFHLFGK
;
A
#
# COMPACT_ATOMS: atom_id res chain seq x y z
N MET A 1 -35.93 -27.34 -22.25
CA MET A 1 -36.06 -26.88 -20.85
C MET A 1 -34.66 -26.73 -20.25
N SER A 2 -33.77 -25.95 -20.87
CA SER A 2 -32.33 -25.94 -20.49
C SER A 2 -31.64 -24.58 -20.63
N GLY A 3 -32.03 -23.71 -21.57
CA GLY A 3 -31.40 -22.38 -21.70
C GLY A 3 -31.90 -21.32 -20.71
N GLN A 4 -33.18 -21.39 -20.31
CA GLN A 4 -33.81 -20.34 -19.50
C GLN A 4 -33.54 -20.52 -18.00
N GLU A 5 -33.41 -21.76 -17.50
CA GLU A 5 -32.97 -22.03 -16.12
C GLU A 5 -31.49 -21.71 -15.89
N GLU A 6 -30.62 -21.86 -16.90
CA GLU A 6 -29.22 -21.44 -16.80
C GLU A 6 -29.07 -19.92 -16.78
N LEU A 7 -29.90 -19.21 -17.55
CA LEU A 7 -29.98 -17.75 -17.53
C LEU A 7 -30.49 -17.21 -16.19
N ASP A 8 -31.57 -17.78 -15.65
CA ASP A 8 -32.09 -17.39 -14.31
C ASP A 8 -31.07 -17.68 -13.21
N LYS A 9 -30.44 -18.87 -13.22
CA LYS A 9 -29.36 -19.20 -12.27
C LYS A 9 -28.17 -18.24 -12.37
N GLY A 10 -27.81 -17.82 -13.58
CA GLY A 10 -26.74 -16.84 -13.81
C GLY A 10 -27.07 -15.46 -13.23
N VAL A 11 -28.32 -15.00 -13.38
CA VAL A 11 -28.79 -13.72 -12.85
C VAL A 11 -28.90 -13.73 -11.33
N ASP A 12 -29.43 -14.81 -10.74
CA ASP A 12 -29.52 -14.99 -9.29
C ASP A 12 -28.15 -15.10 -8.61
N MET A 13 -27.20 -15.77 -9.28
CA MET A 13 -25.84 -15.87 -8.79
C MET A 13 -25.14 -14.51 -8.84
N TRP A 14 -25.31 -13.73 -9.92
CA TRP A 14 -24.72 -12.40 -10.06
C TRP A 14 -25.31 -11.34 -9.09
N SER A 15 -26.61 -11.42 -8.81
CA SER A 15 -27.24 -10.54 -7.82
C SER A 15 -26.77 -10.85 -6.39
N SER A 16 -26.65 -12.14 -6.05
CA SER A 16 -26.13 -12.62 -4.76
C SER A 16 -24.67 -12.18 -4.54
N PHE A 17 -23.89 -12.24 -5.60
CA PHE A 17 -22.52 -11.77 -5.68
C PHE A 17 -22.39 -10.27 -5.40
N ARG A 18 -23.12 -9.43 -6.13
CA ARG A 18 -23.13 -7.98 -5.86
C ARG A 18 -23.60 -7.67 -4.44
N CYS A 19 -24.57 -8.43 -3.92
CA CYS A 19 -25.07 -8.29 -2.55
C CYS A 19 -23.97 -8.51 -1.49
N LEU A 20 -23.08 -9.50 -1.66
CA LEU A 20 -21.95 -9.73 -0.75
C LEU A 20 -21.00 -8.53 -0.68
N GLY A 21 -20.71 -7.92 -1.84
CA GLY A 21 -19.91 -6.69 -1.91
C GLY A 21 -20.55 -5.52 -1.14
N TYR A 22 -21.85 -5.29 -1.34
CA TYR A 22 -22.59 -4.25 -0.61
C TYR A 22 -22.70 -4.54 0.89
N LEU A 23 -22.96 -5.80 1.26
CA LEU A 23 -23.04 -6.24 2.65
C LEU A 23 -21.72 -6.01 3.40
N SER A 24 -20.59 -6.32 2.76
CA SER A 24 -19.26 -6.07 3.33
C SER A 24 -19.01 -4.60 3.64
N SER A 25 -19.40 -3.70 2.72
CA SER A 25 -19.25 -2.25 2.89
C SER A 25 -20.23 -1.67 3.92
N PHE A 26 -21.48 -2.16 3.93
CA PHE A 26 -22.46 -1.78 4.94
C PHE A 26 -22.02 -2.23 6.35
N ASN A 27 -21.52 -3.46 6.47
CA ASN A 27 -20.98 -3.98 7.72
C ASN A 27 -19.81 -3.13 8.23
N LEU A 28 -18.92 -2.69 7.33
CA LEU A 28 -17.84 -1.76 7.69
C LEU A 28 -18.38 -0.43 8.22
N LEU A 29 -19.39 0.15 7.56
CA LEU A 29 -20.02 1.40 7.99
C LEU A 29 -20.59 1.26 9.42
N VAL A 30 -21.33 0.19 9.68
CA VAL A 30 -21.90 -0.08 11.02
C VAL A 30 -20.79 -0.25 12.06
N ALA A 31 -19.74 -1.01 11.73
CA ALA A 31 -18.58 -1.20 12.61
C ALA A 31 -17.91 0.14 12.96
N VAL A 32 -17.66 0.98 11.97
CA VAL A 32 -17.00 2.28 12.16
C VAL A 32 -17.89 3.22 13.00
N CYS A 33 -19.19 3.29 12.71
CA CYS A 33 -20.12 4.11 13.48
C CYS A 33 -20.21 3.67 14.94
N LEU A 34 -20.36 2.37 15.20
CA LEU A 34 -20.39 1.82 16.55
C LEU A 34 -19.07 2.08 17.28
N GLY A 35 -17.94 1.80 16.63
CA GLY A 35 -16.62 1.99 17.23
C GLY A 35 -16.30 3.44 17.61
N MET A 36 -16.73 4.41 16.79
CA MET A 36 -16.60 5.83 17.12
C MET A 36 -17.53 6.25 18.26
N TYR A 37 -18.76 5.72 18.28
CA TYR A 37 -19.72 5.97 19.35
C TYR A 37 -19.23 5.47 20.71
N VAL A 38 -18.70 4.24 20.77
CA VAL A 38 -18.18 3.64 22.01
C VAL A 38 -17.00 4.45 22.56
N ARG A 39 -16.09 4.90 21.69
CA ARG A 39 -14.97 5.76 22.08
C ARG A 39 -15.46 7.07 22.68
N TRP A 40 -16.44 7.72 22.05
CA TRP A 40 -17.04 8.94 22.59
C TRP A 40 -17.74 8.71 23.93
N GLU A 41 -18.51 7.63 24.05
CA GLU A 41 -19.23 7.27 25.29
C GLU A 41 -18.27 7.09 26.46
N GLN A 42 -17.13 6.41 26.23
CA GLN A 42 -16.15 6.11 27.27
C GLN A 42 -15.23 7.29 27.61
N THR A 43 -14.81 8.10 26.62
CA THR A 43 -13.90 9.23 26.87
C THR A 43 -14.61 10.52 27.22
N SER A 44 -15.90 10.64 26.85
CA SER A 44 -16.68 11.89 26.91
C SER A 44 -16.00 13.07 26.19
N GLU A 45 -15.07 12.81 25.29
CA GLU A 45 -14.37 13.85 24.54
C GLU A 45 -15.25 14.40 23.42
N GLN A 46 -15.59 15.69 23.52
CA GLN A 46 -16.43 16.37 22.54
C GLN A 46 -15.83 16.38 21.13
N ILE A 47 -14.49 16.32 21.01
CA ILE A 47 -13.80 16.28 19.71
C ILE A 47 -14.22 15.04 18.93
N ILE A 48 -14.31 13.86 19.56
CA ILE A 48 -14.71 12.62 18.88
C ILE A 48 -16.13 12.74 18.34
N LEU A 49 -17.04 13.34 19.11
CA LEU A 49 -18.41 13.60 18.69
C LEU A 49 -18.48 14.57 17.51
N VAL A 50 -17.74 15.67 17.57
CA VAL A 50 -17.67 16.66 16.47
C VAL A 50 -17.17 16.00 15.19
N MET A 51 -16.11 15.18 15.27
CA MET A 51 -15.58 14.44 14.13
C MET A 51 -16.58 13.42 13.58
N PHE A 52 -17.33 12.75 14.45
CA PHE A 52 -18.38 11.81 14.06
C PHE A 52 -19.55 12.52 13.35
N ILE A 53 -20.04 13.63 13.89
CA ILE A 53 -21.12 14.45 13.28
C ILE A 53 -20.67 15.01 11.93
N LEU A 54 -19.44 15.54 11.86
CA LEU A 54 -18.85 15.99 10.60
C LEU A 54 -18.83 14.86 9.57
N GLY A 55 -18.57 13.63 10.00
CA GLY A 55 -18.60 12.47 9.13
C GLY A 55 -19.96 12.07 8.60
N LEU A 56 -20.98 12.15 9.44
CA LEU A 56 -22.36 11.97 9.00
C LEU A 56 -22.74 13.05 7.98
N PHE A 57 -22.30 14.30 8.20
CA PHE A 57 -22.53 15.39 7.27
C PHE A 57 -21.84 15.18 5.93
N VAL A 58 -20.55 14.79 5.92
CA VAL A 58 -19.81 14.47 4.70
C VAL A 58 -20.45 13.29 3.96
N SER A 59 -20.90 12.27 4.69
CA SER A 59 -21.60 11.11 4.10
C SER A 59 -22.94 11.52 3.48
N ALA A 60 -23.73 12.35 4.17
CA ALA A 60 -24.99 12.89 3.65
C ALA A 60 -24.75 13.74 2.39
N PHE A 61 -23.73 14.59 2.41
CA PHE A 61 -23.35 15.40 1.26
C PHE A 61 -22.91 14.52 0.07
N ALA A 62 -22.15 13.45 0.32
CA ALA A 62 -21.80 12.48 -0.71
C ALA A 62 -23.05 11.81 -1.31
N CYS A 63 -24.04 11.44 -0.50
CA CYS A 63 -25.33 10.92 -1.00
C CYS A 63 -26.07 11.95 -1.85
N ILE A 64 -26.09 13.23 -1.44
CA ILE A 64 -26.71 14.30 -2.22
C ILE A 64 -26.02 14.45 -3.58
N LEU A 65 -24.68 14.49 -3.61
CA LEU A 65 -23.93 14.54 -4.85
C LEU A 65 -24.21 13.36 -5.77
N TYR A 66 -24.38 12.16 -5.21
CA TYR A 66 -24.70 10.96 -5.97
C TYR A 66 -26.11 11.03 -6.57
N TYR A 67 -27.14 11.21 -5.74
CA TYR A 67 -28.53 11.08 -6.17
C TYR A 67 -29.09 12.34 -6.86
N TYR A 68 -28.74 13.54 -6.39
CA TYR A 68 -29.30 14.78 -6.94
C TYR A 68 -28.46 15.35 -8.07
N PHE A 69 -27.13 15.32 -7.95
CA PHE A 69 -26.24 15.93 -8.94
C PHE A 69 -25.68 14.91 -9.95
N SER A 70 -25.95 13.62 -9.80
CA SER A 70 -25.39 12.54 -10.63
C SER A 70 -23.85 12.58 -10.69
N MET A 71 -23.20 13.13 -9.66
CA MET A 71 -21.75 13.26 -9.57
C MET A 71 -21.13 12.06 -8.85
N GLU A 72 -21.25 10.88 -9.47
CA GLU A 72 -20.86 9.59 -8.87
C GLU A 72 -19.40 9.56 -8.43
N SER A 73 -18.48 10.02 -9.29
CA SER A 73 -17.03 10.02 -8.99
C SER A 73 -16.67 10.89 -7.79
N ALA A 74 -17.26 12.08 -7.68
CA ALA A 74 -17.01 12.99 -6.57
C ALA A 74 -17.57 12.43 -5.25
N SER A 75 -18.78 11.87 -5.29
CA SER A 75 -19.41 11.21 -4.16
C SER A 75 -18.57 10.04 -3.63
N LEU A 76 -18.21 9.10 -4.52
CA LEU A 76 -17.38 7.95 -4.16
C LEU A 76 -16.01 8.38 -3.63
N SER A 77 -15.42 9.42 -4.23
CA SER A 77 -14.13 9.95 -3.78
C SER A 77 -14.20 10.49 -2.34
N LEU A 78 -15.24 11.26 -2.01
CA LEU A 78 -15.45 11.75 -0.64
C LEU A 78 -15.68 10.58 0.33
N PHE A 79 -16.44 9.58 -0.08
CA PHE A 79 -16.71 8.40 0.74
C PHE A 79 -15.43 7.62 1.07
N HIS A 80 -14.62 7.28 0.07
CA HIS A 80 -13.35 6.56 0.29
C HIS A 80 -12.37 7.34 1.17
N LEU A 81 -12.24 8.65 0.94
CA LEU A 81 -11.40 9.51 1.77
C LEU A 81 -11.86 9.50 3.23
N TRP A 82 -13.16 9.65 3.44
CA TRP A 82 -13.74 9.72 4.78
C TRP A 82 -13.68 8.39 5.53
N PHE A 83 -13.89 7.26 4.84
CA PHE A 83 -13.75 5.94 5.44
C PHE A 83 -12.32 5.65 5.88
N GLY A 84 -11.33 5.95 5.03
CA GLY A 84 -9.92 5.83 5.41
C GLY A 84 -9.59 6.66 6.65
N PHE A 85 -10.15 7.88 6.72
CA PHE A 85 -9.98 8.76 7.87
C PHE A 85 -10.60 8.19 9.16
N LEU A 86 -11.86 7.76 9.12
CA LEU A 86 -12.52 7.19 10.30
C LEU A 86 -11.87 5.87 10.76
N GLN A 87 -11.46 5.00 9.85
CA GLN A 87 -10.73 3.78 10.21
C GLN A 87 -9.37 4.10 10.85
N GLY A 88 -8.70 5.16 10.39
CA GLY A 88 -7.48 5.67 11.02
C GLY A 88 -7.73 6.15 12.45
N LEU A 89 -8.79 6.96 12.68
CA LEU A 89 -9.16 7.37 14.03
C LEU A 89 -9.51 6.19 14.93
N LEU A 90 -10.26 5.21 14.42
CA LEU A 90 -10.61 3.99 15.16
C LEU A 90 -9.36 3.19 15.58
N CYS A 91 -8.33 3.20 14.73
CA CYS A 91 -7.04 2.59 15.01
C CYS A 91 -6.28 3.34 16.11
N PHE A 92 -6.22 4.67 16.06
CA PHE A 92 -5.36 5.47 16.95
C PHE A 92 -5.98 5.83 18.30
N LEU A 93 -7.31 5.98 18.35
CA LEU A 93 -8.06 6.28 19.56
C LEU A 93 -8.40 4.99 20.30
N ASN A 94 -7.38 4.25 20.73
CA ASN A 94 -7.55 3.06 21.54
C ASN A 94 -7.04 3.31 22.97
N GLY A 95 -7.69 2.69 23.96
CA GLY A 95 -7.35 2.86 25.37
C GLY A 95 -7.79 1.64 26.19
N PRO A 96 -7.17 1.41 27.36
CA PRO A 96 -7.42 0.22 28.18
C PRO A 96 -8.86 0.16 28.73
N SER A 97 -9.56 1.29 28.82
CA SER A 97 -10.96 1.34 29.25
C SER A 97 -11.92 0.64 28.28
N LEU A 98 -11.52 0.44 27.03
CA LEU A 98 -12.36 -0.16 25.98
C LEU A 98 -12.29 -1.70 25.96
N GLU A 99 -11.29 -2.32 26.61
CA GLU A 99 -10.99 -3.75 26.45
C GLU A 99 -12.12 -4.67 26.95
N ASN A 100 -12.86 -4.22 27.97
CA ASN A 100 -13.96 -4.97 28.58
C ASN A 100 -15.36 -4.55 28.07
N ASP A 101 -15.44 -3.57 27.16
CA ASP A 101 -16.74 -3.09 26.66
C ASP A 101 -17.33 -4.03 25.61
N ILE A 102 -18.57 -4.48 25.84
CA ILE A 102 -19.28 -5.41 24.93
C ILE A 102 -19.44 -4.77 23.54
N LYS A 103 -19.69 -3.46 23.45
CA LYS A 103 -19.88 -2.75 22.18
C LYS A 103 -18.57 -2.66 21.39
N GLU A 104 -17.41 -2.55 22.06
CA GLU A 104 -16.10 -2.62 21.41
C GLU A 104 -15.84 -4.05 20.88
N GLN A 105 -16.20 -5.09 21.63
CA GLN A 105 -16.11 -6.47 21.14
C GLN A 105 -16.98 -6.69 19.90
N VAL A 106 -18.22 -6.22 19.92
CA VAL A 106 -19.11 -6.26 18.74
C VAL A 106 -18.48 -5.53 17.56
N THR A 107 -17.92 -4.34 17.80
CA THR A 107 -17.21 -3.57 16.77
C THR A 107 -16.07 -4.39 16.15
N ASN A 108 -15.25 -5.04 16.98
CA ASN A 108 -14.14 -5.86 16.52
C ASN A 108 -14.61 -7.05 15.67
N TYR A 109 -15.69 -7.73 16.05
CA TYR A 109 -16.27 -8.81 15.25
C TYR A 109 -16.85 -8.30 13.91
N LEU A 110 -17.49 -7.13 13.90
CA LEU A 110 -17.99 -6.50 12.67
C LEU A 110 -16.84 -6.12 11.72
N LEU A 111 -15.71 -5.63 12.26
CA LEU A 111 -14.51 -5.33 11.47
C LEU A 111 -13.92 -6.57 10.81
N ILE A 112 -13.75 -7.67 11.56
CA ILE A 112 -13.20 -8.93 11.02
C ILE A 112 -14.15 -9.53 10.00
N SER A 113 -15.45 -9.60 10.32
CA SER A 113 -16.45 -10.14 9.40
C SER A 113 -16.54 -9.33 8.11
N SER A 114 -16.37 -8.01 8.17
CA SER A 114 -16.31 -7.16 6.98
C SER A 114 -15.15 -7.54 6.05
N VAL A 115 -13.96 -7.83 6.60
CA VAL A 115 -12.82 -8.35 5.81
C VAL A 115 -13.14 -9.72 5.24
N ALA A 116 -13.67 -10.64 6.05
CA ALA A 116 -13.98 -11.99 5.63
C ALA A 116 -15.02 -12.04 4.50
N ILE A 117 -16.06 -11.22 4.57
CA ILE A 117 -17.06 -11.11 3.50
C ILE A 117 -16.42 -10.48 2.25
N ARG A 118 -15.53 -9.48 2.41
CA ARG A 118 -14.82 -8.85 1.29
C ARG A 118 -13.91 -9.83 0.56
N THR A 119 -13.16 -10.64 1.32
CA THR A 119 -12.23 -11.64 0.78
C THR A 119 -13.01 -12.75 0.09
N LEU A 120 -14.08 -13.26 0.70
CA LEU A 120 -14.96 -14.24 0.09
C LEU A 120 -15.52 -13.72 -1.24
N TRP A 121 -16.04 -12.49 -1.23
CA TRP A 121 -16.53 -11.82 -2.43
C TRP A 121 -15.46 -11.77 -3.53
N ALA A 122 -14.28 -11.26 -3.22
CA ALA A 122 -13.16 -11.11 -4.16
C ALA A 122 -12.65 -12.46 -4.71
N VAL A 123 -12.68 -13.53 -3.90
CA VAL A 123 -12.33 -14.89 -4.33
C VAL A 123 -13.40 -15.44 -5.26
N THR A 124 -14.68 -15.34 -4.91
CA THR A 124 -15.78 -15.84 -5.74
C THR A 124 -15.83 -15.16 -7.11
N GLU A 125 -15.63 -13.85 -7.17
CA GLU A 125 -15.60 -13.08 -8.42
C GLU A 125 -14.51 -13.59 -9.39
N ARG A 126 -13.32 -13.94 -8.86
CA ARG A 126 -12.19 -14.46 -9.64
C ARG A 126 -12.38 -15.92 -10.05
N LEU A 127 -12.90 -16.76 -9.16
CA LEU A 127 -13.19 -18.16 -9.48
C LEU A 127 -14.26 -18.29 -10.57
N CYS A 128 -15.25 -17.40 -10.58
CA CYS A 128 -16.29 -17.34 -11.61
C CYS A 128 -15.83 -16.63 -12.91
N SER A 129 -14.55 -16.26 -13.03
CA SER A 129 -13.99 -15.54 -14.20
C SER A 129 -14.68 -14.22 -14.54
N ASN A 130 -15.34 -13.58 -13.58
CA ASN A 130 -16.06 -12.32 -13.76
C ASN A 130 -15.22 -11.09 -13.43
N ALA A 131 -13.96 -11.28 -12.99
CA ALA A 131 -13.10 -10.18 -12.59
C ALA A 131 -12.61 -9.35 -13.80
N GLU A 132 -12.93 -8.05 -13.80
CA GLU A 132 -12.38 -7.10 -14.77
C GLU A 132 -10.95 -6.67 -14.39
N TYR A 133 -9.95 -7.19 -15.10
CA TYR A 133 -8.56 -6.77 -14.88
C TYR A 133 -8.23 -5.48 -15.62
N LYS A 134 -8.07 -4.38 -14.88
CA LYS A 134 -7.65 -3.08 -15.43
C LYS A 134 -6.16 -2.80 -15.13
N PRO A 135 -5.38 -2.31 -16.10
CA PRO A 135 -3.98 -1.93 -15.87
C PRO A 135 -3.91 -0.61 -15.09
N VAL A 136 -3.94 -0.73 -13.76
CA VAL A 136 -3.92 0.40 -12.83
C VAL A 136 -2.82 0.17 -11.80
N VAL A 137 -2.05 1.23 -11.53
CA VAL A 137 -0.98 1.22 -10.52
C VAL A 137 -1.59 1.25 -9.12
N LEU A 138 -2.43 2.24 -8.86
CA LEU A 138 -3.23 2.41 -7.65
C LEU A 138 -4.60 2.93 -8.05
N THR A 139 -5.68 2.36 -7.51
CA THR A 139 -7.03 2.85 -7.80
C THR A 139 -7.29 4.18 -7.08
N SER A 140 -8.26 4.96 -7.57
CA SER A 140 -8.65 6.20 -6.89
C SER A 140 -9.19 5.94 -5.49
N SER A 141 -9.92 4.84 -5.28
CA SER A 141 -10.42 4.43 -3.98
C SER A 141 -9.29 4.10 -3.01
N GLU A 142 -8.32 3.28 -3.43
CA GLU A 142 -7.14 2.93 -2.62
C GLU A 142 -6.35 4.18 -2.25
N PHE A 143 -6.09 5.07 -3.22
CA PHE A 143 -5.38 6.32 -2.97
C PHE A 143 -6.09 7.20 -1.94
N LEU A 144 -7.41 7.35 -2.06
CA LEU A 144 -8.18 8.19 -1.15
C LEU A 144 -8.30 7.57 0.24
N GLU A 145 -8.46 6.25 0.36
CA GLU A 145 -8.43 5.55 1.66
C GLU A 145 -7.05 5.66 2.34
N LEU A 146 -5.95 5.56 1.57
CA LEU A 146 -4.59 5.80 2.04
C LEU A 146 -4.38 7.24 2.53
N MET A 147 -4.86 8.20 1.75
CA MET A 147 -4.81 9.62 2.12
C MET A 147 -5.63 9.89 3.38
N GLY A 148 -6.84 9.34 3.49
CA GLY A 148 -7.70 9.50 4.65
C GLY A 148 -7.04 8.98 5.92
N PHE A 149 -6.49 7.76 5.88
CA PHE A 149 -5.77 7.18 7.01
C PHE A 149 -4.52 7.98 7.39
N GLY A 150 -3.78 8.47 6.38
CA GLY A 150 -2.62 9.35 6.60
C GLY A 150 -3.00 10.70 7.22
N VAL A 151 -4.16 11.28 6.86
CA VAL A 151 -4.68 12.49 7.51
C VAL A 151 -5.09 12.20 8.96
N ALA A 152 -5.70 11.04 9.23
CA ALA A 152 -6.07 10.64 10.58
C ALA A 152 -4.85 10.53 11.52
N SER A 153 -3.66 10.19 11.00
CA SER A 153 -2.46 10.11 11.84
C SER A 153 -1.96 11.46 12.33
N ILE A 154 -2.47 12.59 11.82
CA ILE A 154 -2.19 13.94 12.36
C ILE A 154 -2.73 14.10 13.78
N SER A 155 -3.71 13.28 14.18
CA SER A 155 -4.17 13.22 15.58
C SER A 155 -3.09 12.74 16.56
N LEU A 156 -2.03 12.07 16.06
CA LEU A 156 -0.89 11.63 16.87
C LEU A 156 0.17 12.73 16.97
N VAL A 157 1.03 12.62 17.99
CA VAL A 157 2.23 13.47 18.13
C VAL A 157 3.10 13.42 16.88
N PHE A 158 3.69 14.56 16.47
CA PHE A 158 4.38 14.76 15.20
C PHE A 158 5.27 13.59 14.73
N HIS A 159 6.18 13.09 15.57
CA HIS A 159 7.08 11.98 15.20
C HIS A 159 6.34 10.66 14.94
N LYS A 160 5.28 10.36 15.71
CA LYS A 160 4.42 9.19 15.52
C LYS A 160 3.58 9.35 14.26
N SER A 161 3.06 10.55 14.04
CA SER A 161 2.33 10.91 12.83
C SER A 161 3.16 10.70 11.57
N LEU A 162 4.40 11.20 11.55
CA LEU A 162 5.33 11.02 10.43
C LEU A 162 5.63 9.54 10.16
N ALA A 163 5.81 8.74 11.21
CA ALA A 163 6.02 7.30 11.07
C ALA A 163 4.79 6.58 10.49
N MET A 164 3.58 6.96 10.92
CA MET A 164 2.34 6.41 10.36
C MET A 164 2.13 6.81 8.89
N ILE A 165 2.47 8.04 8.51
CA ILE A 165 2.48 8.47 7.09
C ILE A 165 3.52 7.64 6.31
N GLY A 166 4.69 7.38 6.89
CA GLY A 166 5.66 6.45 6.29
C GLY A 166 5.09 5.05 6.08
N LEU A 167 4.32 4.54 7.04
CA LEU A 167 3.64 3.24 6.94
C LEU A 167 2.58 3.23 5.82
N THR A 168 1.78 4.29 5.68
CA THR A 168 0.79 4.37 4.58
C THR A 168 1.47 4.48 3.23
N CYS A 169 2.57 5.23 3.12
CA CYS A 169 3.39 5.26 1.89
C CYS A 169 3.98 3.87 1.56
N ALA A 170 4.46 3.13 2.57
CA ALA A 170 4.96 1.78 2.39
C ALA A 170 3.85 0.80 1.95
N LEU A 171 2.65 0.93 2.52
CA LEU A 171 1.48 0.16 2.10
C LEU A 171 1.07 0.49 0.66
N ALA A 172 1.08 1.75 0.27
CA ALA A 172 0.81 2.17 -1.11
C ALA A 172 1.81 1.54 -2.09
N ALA A 173 3.11 1.57 -1.75
CA ALA A 173 4.15 0.92 -2.54
C ALA A 173 3.95 -0.59 -2.63
N LEU A 174 3.54 -1.24 -1.53
CA LEU A 174 3.24 -2.67 -1.50
C LEU A 174 2.04 -3.06 -2.38
N ILE A 175 0.97 -2.27 -2.37
CA ILE A 175 -0.19 -2.48 -3.25
C ILE A 175 0.25 -2.40 -4.71
N VAL A 176 1.06 -1.40 -5.06
CA VAL A 176 1.64 -1.27 -6.40
C VAL A 176 2.50 -2.49 -6.75
N ASP A 177 3.36 -2.93 -5.84
CA ASP A 177 4.26 -4.08 -6.03
C ASP A 177 3.48 -5.37 -6.31
N LEU A 178 2.41 -5.61 -5.57
CA LEU A 178 1.47 -6.73 -5.75
C LEU A 178 0.76 -6.66 -7.12
N ARG A 179 0.18 -5.50 -7.47
CA ARG A 179 -0.52 -5.31 -8.77
C ARG A 179 0.42 -5.47 -9.95
N MET A 180 1.68 -5.07 -9.82
CA MET A 180 2.70 -5.21 -10.86
C MET A 180 3.29 -6.61 -10.95
N LYS A 181 2.96 -7.53 -10.02
CA LYS A 181 3.49 -8.89 -9.95
C LYS A 181 5.02 -8.91 -10.01
N SER A 182 5.62 -8.01 -9.24
CA SER A 182 7.06 -7.93 -9.05
C SER A 182 7.59 -9.23 -8.43
N PRO A 183 8.82 -9.67 -8.77
CA PRO A 183 9.41 -10.88 -8.20
C PRO A 183 9.56 -10.82 -6.68
N LEU A 184 9.65 -9.62 -6.09
CA LEU A 184 9.81 -9.41 -4.65
C LEU A 184 8.49 -9.12 -3.92
N ALA A 185 7.35 -9.17 -4.60
CA ALA A 185 6.06 -8.76 -4.03
C ALA A 185 5.64 -9.58 -2.80
N LEU A 186 5.77 -10.91 -2.85
CA LEU A 186 5.42 -11.76 -1.71
C LEU A 186 6.43 -11.64 -0.56
N PRO A 187 7.76 -11.68 -0.78
CA PRO A 187 8.73 -11.36 0.26
C PRO A 187 8.50 -9.98 0.91
N ASN A 188 8.18 -8.95 0.12
CA ASN A 188 7.90 -7.60 0.62
C ASN A 188 6.63 -7.57 1.47
N LEU A 189 5.57 -8.28 1.07
CA LEU A 189 4.36 -8.41 1.88
C LEU A 189 4.64 -9.09 3.22
N THR A 190 5.39 -10.20 3.21
CA THR A 190 5.77 -10.90 4.45
C THR A 190 6.61 -9.99 5.35
N CYS A 191 7.60 -9.30 4.79
CA CYS A 191 8.45 -8.37 5.52
C CYS A 191 7.63 -7.22 6.12
N PHE A 192 6.76 -6.61 5.33
CA PHE A 192 5.84 -5.56 5.77
C PHE A 192 4.95 -6.04 6.92
N ALA A 193 4.36 -7.22 6.80
CA ALA A 193 3.50 -7.80 7.84
C ALA A 193 4.27 -8.05 9.14
N VAL A 194 5.47 -8.65 9.07
CA VAL A 194 6.32 -8.93 10.24
C VAL A 194 6.78 -7.65 10.93
N ILE A 195 7.29 -6.68 10.16
CA ILE A 195 7.76 -5.38 10.69
C ILE A 195 6.60 -4.61 11.33
N THR A 196 5.44 -4.59 10.67
CA THR A 196 4.27 -3.86 11.16
C THR A 196 3.71 -4.51 12.43
N ALA A 197 3.58 -5.83 12.48
CA ALA A 197 2.97 -6.54 13.59
C ALA A 197 3.83 -6.59 14.86
N VAL A 198 5.17 -6.66 14.72
CA VAL A 198 6.08 -6.88 15.86
C VAL A 198 6.80 -5.59 16.27
N PRO A 199 7.83 -5.11 15.55
CA PRO A 199 8.65 -4.00 16.04
C PRO A 199 8.00 -2.62 15.86
N PHE A 200 7.16 -2.38 14.84
CA PHE A 200 6.76 -1.02 14.47
C PHE A 200 5.92 -0.31 15.55
N PHE A 201 4.77 -0.88 15.92
CA PHE A 201 3.91 -0.27 16.95
C PHE A 201 4.56 -0.32 18.34
N GLN A 202 5.33 -1.36 18.63
CA GLN A 202 6.09 -1.48 19.87
C GLN A 202 7.14 -0.36 20.00
N ALA A 203 7.89 -0.08 18.93
CA ALA A 203 8.90 0.97 18.91
C ALA A 203 8.29 2.37 19.05
N LEU A 204 7.13 2.62 18.42
CA LEU A 204 6.43 3.90 18.49
C LEU A 204 5.60 4.07 19.77
N LYS A 205 5.45 3.02 20.58
CA LYS A 205 4.58 2.98 21.77
C LYS A 205 3.19 3.55 21.44
N ILE A 206 2.61 3.08 20.34
CA ILE A 206 1.24 3.42 19.92
C ILE A 206 0.37 2.24 20.34
N GLN A 207 -0.65 2.51 21.16
CA GLN A 207 -1.71 1.55 21.43
C GLN A 207 -2.67 1.61 20.23
N ALA A 208 -2.36 0.89 19.16
CA ALA A 208 -3.25 0.80 18.00
C ALA A 208 -4.32 -0.28 18.26
N ASN A 209 -5.56 -0.07 17.81
CA ASN A 209 -6.56 -1.15 17.77
C ASN A 209 -6.14 -2.15 16.67
N PRO A 210 -5.74 -3.39 17.02
CA PRO A 210 -5.24 -4.36 16.04
C PRO A 210 -6.34 -4.82 15.07
N PHE A 211 -7.60 -4.84 15.49
CA PHE A 211 -8.72 -5.24 14.65
C PHE A 211 -9.04 -4.18 13.58
N ALA A 212 -9.04 -2.90 13.98
CA ALA A 212 -9.22 -1.79 13.04
C ALA A 212 -8.09 -1.72 12.02
N LEU A 213 -6.84 -1.86 12.48
CA LEU A 213 -5.67 -1.89 11.62
C LEU A 213 -5.70 -3.08 10.66
N SER A 214 -5.97 -4.28 11.17
CA SER A 214 -6.05 -5.50 10.35
C SER A 214 -7.20 -5.41 9.34
N CYS A 215 -8.32 -4.78 9.71
CA CYS A 215 -9.42 -4.52 8.80
C CYS A 215 -9.01 -3.61 7.65
N TYR A 216 -8.37 -2.49 7.97
CA TYR A 216 -7.86 -1.54 6.99
C TYR A 216 -6.84 -2.18 6.03
N LEU A 217 -5.80 -2.83 6.57
CA LEU A 217 -4.77 -3.50 5.77
C LEU A 217 -5.34 -4.65 4.95
N GLY A 218 -6.18 -5.50 5.57
CA GLY A 218 -6.76 -6.67 4.94
C GLY A 218 -7.65 -6.30 3.74
N ARG A 219 -8.48 -5.26 3.88
CA ARG A 219 -9.36 -4.80 2.78
C ARG A 219 -8.57 -4.22 1.62
N LEU A 220 -7.50 -3.46 1.87
CA LEU A 220 -6.67 -2.87 0.82
C LEU A 220 -5.76 -3.89 0.13
N ILE A 221 -5.22 -4.87 0.85
CA ILE A 221 -4.27 -5.84 0.31
C ILE A 221 -4.97 -7.03 -0.37
N CYS A 222 -6.20 -7.37 0.04
CA CYS A 222 -6.87 -8.60 -0.42
C CYS A 222 -6.96 -8.72 -1.94
N GLU A 223 -7.47 -7.70 -2.64
CA GLU A 223 -7.60 -7.75 -4.09
C GLU A 223 -6.25 -7.78 -4.82
N PRO A 224 -5.30 -6.86 -4.53
CA PRO A 224 -3.95 -6.94 -5.10
C PRO A 224 -3.27 -8.30 -4.88
N LEU A 225 -3.43 -8.90 -3.69
CA LEU A 225 -2.85 -10.20 -3.37
C LEU A 225 -3.45 -11.32 -4.23
N LEU A 226 -4.78 -11.35 -4.38
CA LEU A 226 -5.45 -12.32 -5.25
C LEU A 226 -5.04 -12.11 -6.72
N ASP A 227 -4.86 -10.86 -7.15
CA ASP A 227 -4.43 -10.53 -8.51
C ASP A 227 -3.02 -11.01 -8.85
N VAL A 228 -2.15 -11.29 -7.87
CA VAL A 228 -0.86 -11.94 -8.13
C VAL A 228 -1.06 -13.33 -8.76
N TYR A 229 -2.09 -14.05 -8.34
CA TYR A 229 -2.38 -15.42 -8.75
C TYR A 229 -3.35 -15.50 -9.93
N PHE A 230 -4.47 -14.77 -9.89
CA PHE A 230 -5.56 -14.91 -10.86
C PHE A 230 -5.44 -14.02 -12.10
N ASN A 231 -4.71 -12.91 -12.02
CA ASN A 231 -4.66 -11.95 -13.12
C ASN A 231 -3.72 -12.43 -14.24
N SER A 232 -4.26 -12.58 -15.44
CA SER A 232 -3.56 -13.04 -16.65
C SER A 232 -2.86 -11.92 -17.43
N LEU A 233 -3.01 -10.65 -17.04
CA LEU A 233 -2.37 -9.51 -17.71
C LEU A 233 -0.85 -9.68 -17.76
N SER A 234 -0.29 -9.45 -18.94
CA SER A 234 1.15 -9.46 -19.18
C SER A 234 1.85 -8.31 -18.42
N ALA A 235 3.16 -8.45 -18.20
CA ALA A 235 3.95 -7.39 -17.55
C ALA A 235 3.85 -6.05 -18.30
N MET A 236 3.84 -6.08 -19.64
CA MET A 236 3.74 -4.87 -20.45
C MET A 236 2.38 -4.18 -20.33
N GLU A 237 1.29 -4.94 -20.20
CA GLU A 237 -0.05 -4.39 -19.99
C GLU A 237 -0.18 -3.74 -18.61
N ARG A 238 0.32 -4.40 -17.56
CA ARG A 238 0.30 -3.87 -16.17
C ARG A 238 1.05 -2.55 -16.07
N TRP A 239 2.25 -2.51 -16.64
CA TRP A 239 3.10 -1.32 -16.64
C TRP A 239 2.75 -0.30 -17.73
N LYS A 240 1.72 -0.56 -18.56
CA LYS A 240 1.38 0.25 -19.74
C LYS A 240 1.26 1.74 -19.42
N LYS A 241 0.53 2.10 -18.36
CA LYS A 241 0.35 3.51 -17.95
C LYS A 241 1.68 4.18 -17.63
N PHE A 242 2.52 3.53 -16.82
CA PHE A 242 3.83 4.04 -16.45
C PHE A 242 4.79 4.11 -17.65
N ILE A 243 4.80 3.08 -18.49
CA ILE A 243 5.61 3.05 -19.70
C ILE A 243 5.17 4.21 -20.60
N SER A 244 3.87 4.36 -20.87
CA SER A 244 3.31 5.42 -21.72
C SER A 244 3.43 6.84 -21.16
N ALA A 245 3.77 7.00 -19.87
CA ALA A 245 3.93 8.31 -19.25
C ALA A 245 5.04 9.13 -19.93
N GLY A 246 4.96 10.46 -19.84
CA GLY A 246 5.98 11.33 -20.46
C GLY A 246 7.39 11.09 -19.91
N ARG A 247 8.41 11.44 -20.71
CA ARG A 247 9.83 11.35 -20.34
C ARG A 247 10.14 11.98 -18.97
N LEU A 248 9.55 13.14 -18.71
CA LEU A 248 9.73 13.89 -17.46
C LEU A 248 9.18 13.12 -16.27
N TRP A 249 7.95 12.61 -16.36
CA TRP A 249 7.31 11.84 -15.29
C TRP A 249 8.11 10.60 -14.87
N ARG A 250 8.67 9.86 -15.83
CA ARG A 250 9.54 8.71 -15.52
C ARG A 250 10.91 9.09 -14.95
N ARG A 251 11.37 10.32 -15.15
CA ARG A 251 12.59 10.81 -14.51
C ARG A 251 12.30 11.26 -13.08
N PHE A 252 11.15 11.92 -12.88
CA PHE A 252 10.70 12.30 -11.55
C PHE A 252 10.45 11.09 -10.65
N SER A 253 10.09 9.91 -11.18
CA SER A 253 9.96 8.70 -10.35
C SER A 253 11.28 8.24 -9.71
N LEU A 254 12.45 8.69 -10.20
CA LEU A 254 13.74 8.39 -9.57
C LEU A 254 14.01 9.26 -8.34
N VAL A 255 13.37 10.42 -8.22
CA VAL A 255 13.60 11.37 -7.12
C VAL A 255 13.13 10.80 -5.78
N PRO A 256 11.89 10.26 -5.64
CA PRO A 256 11.46 9.60 -4.40
C PRO A 256 12.36 8.43 -4.01
N LEU A 257 12.81 7.63 -4.98
CA LEU A 257 13.72 6.50 -4.72
C LEU A 257 15.05 7.00 -4.14
N ALA A 258 15.69 7.97 -4.80
CA ALA A 258 16.94 8.54 -4.32
C ALA A 258 16.77 9.22 -2.95
N LEU A 259 15.64 9.88 -2.69
CA LEU A 259 15.34 10.48 -1.39
C LEU A 259 15.28 9.42 -0.29
N VAL A 260 14.58 8.30 -0.52
CA VAL A 260 14.48 7.21 0.45
C VAL A 260 15.86 6.60 0.74
N GLU A 261 16.67 6.39 -0.30
CA GLU A 261 18.05 5.90 -0.16
C GLU A 261 18.90 6.87 0.67
N LEU A 262 18.84 8.18 0.39
CA LEU A 262 19.56 9.20 1.15
C LEU A 262 19.11 9.29 2.61
N VAL A 263 17.79 9.20 2.87
CA VAL A 263 17.25 9.19 4.22
C VAL A 263 17.74 7.95 4.97
N PHE A 264 17.71 6.77 4.35
CA PHE A 264 18.24 5.55 4.95
C PHE A 264 19.72 5.69 5.31
N PHE A 265 20.55 6.19 4.39
CA PHE A 265 21.97 6.39 4.63
C PHE A 265 22.22 7.43 5.75
N GLY A 266 21.49 8.55 5.74
CA GLY A 266 21.58 9.58 6.76
C GLY A 266 21.19 9.06 8.15
N LEU A 267 20.09 8.31 8.25
CA LEU A 267 19.66 7.69 9.51
C LEU A 267 20.68 6.65 10.01
N SER A 268 21.28 5.88 9.09
CA SER A 268 22.34 4.91 9.40
C SER A 268 23.61 5.58 9.92
N ALA A 269 23.96 6.76 9.38
CA ALA A 269 25.09 7.56 9.85
C ALA A 269 24.83 8.20 11.22
N LEU A 270 23.62 8.74 11.45
CA LEU A 270 23.25 9.33 12.74
C LEU A 270 23.33 8.31 13.88
N LYS A 271 23.02 7.03 13.60
CA LYS A 271 23.13 5.97 14.61
C LYS A 271 24.55 5.68 15.08
N LEU A 272 25.57 6.05 14.31
CA LEU A 272 26.97 5.86 14.71
C LEU A 272 27.37 6.76 15.89
N VAL A 273 26.69 7.90 16.08
CA VAL A 273 26.98 8.87 17.15
C VAL A 273 26.62 8.31 18.54
N ASP A 274 25.79 7.28 18.61
CA ASP A 274 25.29 6.73 19.88
C ASP A 274 26.00 5.43 20.31
N LEU A 275 27.00 4.95 19.57
CA LEU A 275 27.55 3.58 19.74
C LEU A 275 28.79 3.51 20.61
N THR A 276 28.76 2.75 21.70
CA THR A 276 29.89 2.58 22.64
C THR A 276 31.11 1.83 22.05
N VAL A 277 30.98 1.10 20.95
CA VAL A 277 32.05 0.29 20.31
C VAL A 277 32.56 0.94 19.01
N TRP A 278 32.96 2.21 19.12
CA TRP A 278 33.33 3.06 17.99
C TRP A 278 34.45 2.49 17.10
N TYR A 279 35.44 1.81 17.70
CA TYR A 279 36.65 1.36 17.00
C TYR A 279 36.41 0.29 15.91
N LEU A 280 35.38 -0.54 16.03
CA LEU A 280 35.06 -1.58 15.03
C LEU A 280 33.91 -1.15 14.12
N VAL A 281 32.96 -0.38 14.65
CA VAL A 281 31.77 0.01 13.88
C VAL A 281 32.08 1.12 12.88
N ILE A 282 32.92 2.11 13.22
CA ILE A 282 33.23 3.21 12.29
C ILE A 282 33.95 2.69 11.03
N PRO A 283 35.04 1.89 11.11
CA PRO A 283 35.69 1.37 9.92
C PRO A 283 34.77 0.46 9.10
N GLY A 284 33.96 -0.37 9.77
CA GLY A 284 32.95 -1.20 9.10
C GLY A 284 31.94 -0.35 8.33
N PHE A 285 31.38 0.68 8.96
CA PHE A 285 30.46 1.61 8.31
C PHE A 285 31.11 2.35 7.14
N CYS A 286 32.38 2.76 7.25
CA CYS A 286 33.08 3.39 6.14
C CYS A 286 33.21 2.44 4.93
N VAL A 287 33.62 1.19 5.14
CA VAL A 287 33.81 0.21 4.07
C VAL A 287 32.47 -0.20 3.45
N PHE A 288 31.50 -0.60 4.28
CA PHE A 288 30.18 -1.02 3.80
C PHE A 288 29.35 0.15 3.28
N GLY A 289 29.50 1.33 3.86
CA GLY A 289 28.87 2.57 3.39
C GLY A 289 29.42 3.01 2.03
N LEU A 290 30.73 2.92 1.79
CA LEU A 290 31.31 3.17 0.47
C LEU A 290 30.77 2.16 -0.56
N LEU A 291 30.79 0.88 -0.22
CA LEU A 291 30.24 -0.18 -1.10
C LEU A 291 28.76 0.07 -1.42
N TRP A 292 27.98 0.46 -0.41
CA TRP A 292 26.57 0.79 -0.54
C TRP A 292 26.35 2.01 -1.46
N ILE A 293 27.11 3.10 -1.26
CA ILE A 293 27.01 4.29 -2.14
C ILE A 293 27.33 3.89 -3.58
N LEU A 294 28.42 3.15 -3.80
CA LEU A 294 28.82 2.73 -5.14
C LEU A 294 27.75 1.83 -5.80
N SER A 295 27.20 0.86 -5.08
CA SER A 295 26.19 -0.04 -5.61
C SER A 295 24.89 0.70 -5.97
N HIS A 296 24.39 1.56 -5.08
CA HIS A 296 23.17 2.34 -5.30
C HIS A 296 23.35 3.42 -6.37
N MET A 297 24.53 4.05 -6.48
CA MET A 297 24.81 4.97 -7.59
C MET A 297 24.81 4.25 -8.94
N VAL A 298 25.42 3.06 -9.04
CA VAL A 298 25.35 2.23 -10.25
C VAL A 298 23.91 1.83 -10.57
N PHE A 299 23.09 1.53 -9.57
CA PHE A 299 21.67 1.25 -9.73
C PHE A 299 20.87 2.44 -10.28
N LEU A 300 21.01 3.62 -9.69
CA LEU A 300 20.35 4.84 -10.15
C LEU A 300 20.77 5.21 -11.59
N VAL A 301 22.06 5.09 -11.91
CA VAL A 301 22.55 5.32 -13.28
C VAL A 301 21.97 4.29 -14.25
N THR A 302 21.90 3.02 -13.86
CA THR A 302 21.32 1.95 -14.69
C THR A 302 19.84 2.20 -14.96
N LEU A 303 19.06 2.60 -13.96
CA LEU A 303 17.65 3.00 -14.12
C LEU A 303 17.50 4.23 -15.01
N TRP A 304 18.37 5.22 -14.86
CA TRP A 304 18.37 6.40 -15.72
C TRP A 304 18.64 6.05 -17.19
N CYS A 305 19.61 5.17 -17.45
CA CYS A 305 19.91 4.63 -18.77
C CYS A 305 18.72 3.83 -19.33
N PHE A 306 18.08 3.01 -18.50
CA PHE A 306 16.88 2.27 -18.86
C PHE A 306 15.75 3.20 -19.32
N HIS A 307 15.44 4.25 -18.55
CA HIS A 307 14.41 5.23 -18.93
C HIS A 307 14.75 5.99 -20.22
N THR A 308 16.04 6.24 -20.46
CA THR A 308 16.51 6.88 -21.69
C THR A 308 16.31 5.96 -22.89
N LYS A 309 16.69 4.68 -22.79
CA LYS A 309 16.43 3.69 -23.84
C LYS A 309 14.94 3.46 -24.09
N LEU A 310 14.12 3.41 -23.03
CA LEU A 310 12.68 3.28 -23.17
C LEU A 310 12.08 4.46 -23.94
N ASN A 311 12.57 5.67 -23.66
CA ASN A 311 12.14 6.87 -24.37
C ASN A 311 12.48 6.82 -25.87
N GLU A 312 13.65 6.28 -26.24
CA GLU A 312 13.99 6.05 -27.64
C GLU A 312 13.06 5.05 -28.32
N CYS A 313 12.75 3.93 -27.65
CA CYS A 313 11.80 2.93 -28.16
C CYS A 313 10.42 3.55 -28.44
N GLN A 314 9.95 4.42 -27.54
CA GLN A 314 8.69 5.14 -27.72
C GLN A 314 8.71 6.15 -28.86
N LYS A 315 9.81 6.89 -29.02
CA LYS A 315 9.98 7.79 -30.16
C LYS A 315 9.95 7.02 -31.48
N THR A 316 10.64 5.88 -31.55
CA THR A 316 10.61 5.01 -32.73
C THR A 316 9.20 4.50 -32.99
N TRP A 317 8.50 4.02 -31.96
CA TRP A 317 7.11 3.57 -32.07
C TRP A 317 6.18 4.70 -32.55
N ALA A 318 6.31 5.91 -32.01
CA ALA A 318 5.53 7.07 -32.43
C ALA A 318 5.81 7.47 -33.89
N SER A 319 7.07 7.39 -34.34
CA SER A 319 7.45 7.68 -35.74
C SER A 319 6.99 6.61 -36.73
N GLN A 320 6.81 5.37 -36.27
CA GLN A 320 6.44 4.22 -37.08
C GLN A 320 4.96 3.81 -36.89
N ARG A 321 4.11 4.70 -36.38
CA ARG A 321 2.70 4.41 -36.04
C ARG A 321 1.86 3.87 -37.23
N LEU A 322 2.30 4.11 -38.47
CA LEU A 322 1.70 3.59 -39.70
C LEU A 322 2.09 2.14 -40.03
N GLN A 323 3.18 1.63 -39.44
CA GLN A 323 3.59 0.24 -39.53
C GLN A 323 3.05 -0.50 -38.29
N THR A 324 2.44 -1.66 -38.46
CA THR A 324 1.79 -2.50 -37.44
C THR A 324 2.74 -3.08 -36.37
N LEU A 325 3.91 -2.47 -36.14
CA LEU A 325 4.89 -2.93 -35.18
C LEU A 325 4.46 -2.58 -33.76
N SER A 326 4.29 -3.61 -32.92
CA SER A 326 4.02 -3.44 -31.49
C SER A 326 5.24 -2.90 -30.75
N LEU A 327 5.01 -2.08 -29.72
CA LEU A 327 6.07 -1.53 -28.85
C LEU A 327 6.96 -2.64 -28.27
N ASP A 328 6.36 -3.78 -27.94
CA ASP A 328 7.05 -4.95 -27.39
C ASP A 328 8.13 -5.48 -28.34
N ARG A 329 7.84 -5.50 -29.66
CA ARG A 329 8.79 -5.94 -30.67
C ARG A 329 9.97 -4.98 -30.81
N ILE A 330 9.72 -3.67 -30.69
CA ILE A 330 10.76 -2.63 -30.71
C ILE A 330 11.64 -2.73 -29.45
N MET A 331 11.04 -2.95 -28.28
CA MET A 331 11.78 -3.14 -27.03
C MET A 331 12.61 -4.42 -27.04
N ALA A 332 12.08 -5.51 -27.62
CA ALA A 332 12.80 -6.76 -27.79
C ALA A 332 14.00 -6.61 -28.73
N SER A 333 13.85 -5.93 -29.87
CA SER A 333 14.94 -5.73 -30.83
C SER A 333 16.06 -4.83 -30.31
N ARG A 334 15.76 -3.90 -29.39
CA ARG A 334 16.76 -3.06 -28.71
C ARG A 334 17.37 -3.69 -27.45
N GLY A 335 17.09 -4.97 -27.20
CA GLY A 335 17.70 -5.72 -26.09
C GLY A 335 17.22 -5.29 -24.71
N MET A 336 16.01 -4.70 -24.59
CA MET A 336 15.49 -4.22 -23.30
C MET A 336 15.37 -5.34 -22.26
N ARG A 337 15.07 -6.57 -22.71
CA ARG A 337 15.03 -7.76 -21.84
C ARG A 337 16.35 -8.01 -21.11
N HIS A 338 17.48 -7.84 -21.80
CA HIS A 338 18.80 -8.04 -21.19
C HIS A 338 19.09 -6.97 -20.13
N PHE A 339 18.69 -5.72 -20.40
CA PHE A 339 18.74 -4.65 -19.41
C PHE A 339 17.88 -4.96 -18.17
N CYS A 340 16.67 -5.48 -18.34
CA CYS A 340 15.83 -5.87 -17.21
C CYS A 340 16.47 -6.96 -16.35
N LEU A 341 17.08 -7.98 -16.95
CA LEU A 341 17.76 -9.05 -16.21
C LEU A 341 19.00 -8.55 -15.44
N ILE A 342 19.74 -7.60 -16.01
CA ILE A 342 20.86 -6.95 -15.32
C ILE A 342 20.33 -6.12 -14.14
N SER A 343 19.28 -5.32 -14.36
CA SER A 343 18.66 -4.52 -13.31
C SER A 343 18.10 -5.38 -12.18
N GLU A 344 17.51 -6.54 -12.48
CA GLU A 344 17.01 -7.48 -11.47
C GLU A 344 18.14 -7.96 -10.54
N ARG A 345 19.27 -8.39 -11.11
CA ARG A 345 20.45 -8.79 -10.31
C ARG A 345 21.03 -7.63 -9.50
N LEU A 346 21.02 -6.43 -10.07
CA LEU A 346 21.51 -5.23 -9.41
C LEU A 346 20.62 -4.82 -8.23
N VAL A 347 19.29 -4.93 -8.36
CA VAL A 347 18.35 -4.73 -7.24
C VAL A 347 18.65 -5.69 -6.09
N LEU A 348 18.84 -6.98 -6.39
CA LEU A 348 19.19 -7.97 -5.37
C LEU A 348 20.52 -7.62 -4.68
N PHE A 349 21.51 -7.18 -5.44
CA PHE A 349 22.79 -6.74 -4.89
C PHE A 349 22.64 -5.50 -3.99
N CYS A 350 21.88 -4.49 -4.42
CA CYS A 350 21.59 -3.28 -3.63
C CYS A 350 20.82 -3.61 -2.34
N LEU A 351 19.86 -4.53 -2.39
CA LEU A 351 19.15 -5.00 -1.20
C LEU A 351 20.12 -5.69 -0.22
N MET A 352 21.01 -6.54 -0.71
CA MET A 352 22.04 -7.18 0.12
C MET A 352 22.96 -6.14 0.77
N THR A 353 23.45 -5.14 0.01
CA THR A 353 24.28 -4.07 0.58
C THR A 353 23.51 -3.24 1.60
N THR A 354 22.21 -3.01 1.39
CA THR A 354 21.34 -2.28 2.33
C THR A 354 21.15 -3.04 3.63
N VAL A 355 20.92 -4.36 3.56
CA VAL A 355 20.82 -5.23 4.75
C VAL A 355 22.13 -5.25 5.52
N ILE A 356 23.28 -5.36 4.83
CA ILE A 356 24.61 -5.35 5.47
C ILE A 356 24.86 -4.02 6.17
N LEU A 357 24.62 -2.89 5.47
CA LEU A 357 24.82 -1.57 6.07
C LEU A 357 23.89 -1.35 7.27
N GLY A 358 22.62 -1.74 7.14
CA GLY A 358 21.65 -1.69 8.23
C GLY A 358 22.09 -2.53 9.44
N ALA A 359 22.59 -3.75 9.21
CA ALA A 359 23.07 -4.63 10.28
C ALA A 359 24.31 -4.07 11.00
N VAL A 360 25.21 -3.40 10.27
CA VAL A 360 26.40 -2.76 10.85
C VAL A 360 26.03 -1.49 11.64
N SER A 361 25.06 -0.71 11.15
CA SER A 361 24.61 0.53 11.79
C SER A 361 23.69 0.29 13.00
N TRP A 362 22.83 -0.72 12.94
CA TRP A 362 21.89 -1.10 14.01
C TRP A 362 22.34 -2.38 14.70
N GLN A 363 23.60 -2.43 15.13
CA GLN A 363 24.00 -3.45 16.08
C GLN A 363 23.25 -3.22 17.38
N VAL A 364 22.29 -4.11 17.66
CA VAL A 364 21.72 -4.26 19.01
C VAL A 364 22.90 -4.33 19.97
N LYS A 365 22.77 -3.75 21.18
CA LYS A 365 23.67 -4.03 22.30
C LYS A 365 23.64 -5.53 22.59
N PHE A 366 24.31 -6.32 21.76
CA PHE A 366 24.61 -7.69 22.03
C PHE A 366 25.66 -7.61 23.13
N HIS A 367 25.22 -7.84 24.37
CA HIS A 367 26.05 -8.20 25.50
C HIS A 367 26.76 -9.56 25.22
N LEU A 368 27.41 -9.71 24.07
CA LEU A 368 28.15 -10.91 23.68
C LEU A 368 29.65 -10.78 23.95
N PHE A 369 30.13 -9.65 24.47
CA PHE A 369 31.47 -9.54 25.04
C PHE A 369 31.43 -8.83 26.39
N GLY A 370 31.42 -9.63 27.45
CA GLY A 370 32.16 -9.36 28.69
C GLY A 370 31.48 -8.49 29.74
N LYS A 371 31.28 -9.10 30.92
CA LYS A 371 31.37 -8.44 32.22
C LYS A 371 32.72 -7.73 32.39
#